data_AF-V5KVP1-F1
#
_entry.id   AF-V5KVP1-F1
#
_cell.length_a   1.000
_cell.length_b   1.000
_cell.length_c   1.000
_cell.angle_alpha   90.00
_cell.angle_beta   90.00
_cell.angle_gamma   90.00
#
_symmetry.space_group_name_H-M   'P 1'
#
loop_
_entity.id
_entity.type
_entity.pdbx_description
1 polymer ?
#
loop_
_entity_poly.entity_id
_entity_poly.type
_entity_poly.pdbx_seq_one_letter_code
_entity_poly.pdbx_strand_id
1 'polypeptide(L)'
;MISNKKHRSVQFATLSLPCFNYYKDLFYNSNNLKIVPSNIKILLSPRGLAYWIMVDGSLQNKGLHLNTYGFTPQDIFLLKTTLENMFGENTLKCTIHNHQKGERIYIWEESMELVKKTISLSLCIKICNIK
;
A
#
# COMPACT_ATOMS: atom_id res chain seq x y z
N MET A 1 -2.68 -31.20 5.37
CA MET A 1 -4.10 -31.39 5.04
C MET A 1 -4.43 -30.51 3.84
N ILE A 2 -4.73 -31.10 2.68
CA ILE A 2 -5.16 -30.34 1.51
C ILE A 2 -6.65 -30.03 1.71
N SER A 3 -6.97 -28.77 1.94
CA SER A 3 -8.35 -28.30 2.07
C SER A 3 -9.01 -28.40 0.69
N ASN A 4 -10.14 -29.12 0.59
CA ASN A 4 -10.92 -29.26 -0.65
C ASN A 4 -11.72 -27.98 -0.99
N LYS A 5 -11.17 -26.80 -0.68
CA LYS A 5 -11.82 -25.51 -0.91
C LYS A 5 -11.69 -25.13 -2.38
N LYS A 6 -12.82 -24.91 -3.05
CA LYS A 6 -12.87 -24.36 -4.40
C LYS A 6 -12.65 -22.85 -4.35
N HIS A 7 -11.56 -22.38 -4.94
CA HIS A 7 -11.26 -20.96 -5.08
C HIS A 7 -11.78 -20.43 -6.42
N ARG A 8 -12.26 -19.18 -6.43
CA ARG A 8 -12.65 -18.46 -7.65
C ARG A 8 -11.84 -17.18 -7.73
N SER A 9 -11.29 -16.89 -8.91
CA SER A 9 -10.58 -15.65 -9.20
C SER A 9 -10.96 -15.16 -10.58
N VAL A 10 -10.82 -13.85 -10.80
CA VAL A 10 -10.95 -13.20 -12.11
C VAL A 10 -9.66 -12.44 -12.34
N GLN A 11 -9.12 -12.53 -13.55
CA GLN A 11 -7.88 -11.87 -13.93
C GLN A 11 -8.06 -11.15 -15.27
N PHE A 12 -7.47 -9.96 -15.36
CA PHE A 12 -7.35 -9.19 -16.58
C PHE A 12 -5.87 -8.85 -16.78
N ALA A 13 -5.45 -8.75 -18.03
CA ALA A 13 -4.11 -8.31 -18.41
C ALA A 13 -4.22 -7.27 -19.52
N THR A 14 -3.36 -6.25 -19.46
CA THR A 14 -3.20 -5.27 -20.54
C THR A 14 -2.28 -5.82 -21.63
N LEU A 15 -2.33 -5.21 -22.82
CA LEU A 15 -1.29 -5.43 -23.84
C LEU A 15 0.04 -4.81 -23.37
N SER A 16 1.15 -5.40 -23.80
CA SER A 16 2.51 -4.88 -23.55
C SER A 16 2.79 -3.69 -24.47
N LEU A 17 2.54 -2.48 -23.98
CA LEU A 17 2.74 -1.24 -24.73
C LEU A 17 3.92 -0.42 -24.17
N PRO A 18 4.71 0.26 -25.03
CA PRO A 18 5.87 1.05 -24.59
C PRO A 18 5.55 2.15 -23.57
N CYS A 19 4.31 2.66 -23.54
CA CYS A 19 3.90 3.66 -22.55
C CYS A 19 3.98 3.17 -21.09
N PHE A 20 3.98 1.85 -20.86
CA PHE A 20 4.18 1.28 -19.53
C PHE A 20 5.64 1.21 -19.09
N ASN A 21 6.61 1.40 -20.00
CA ASN A 21 8.03 1.39 -19.65
C ASN A 21 8.36 2.49 -18.65
N TYR A 22 7.73 3.66 -18.76
CA TYR A 22 7.87 4.74 -17.78
C TYR A 22 7.64 4.25 -16.33
N TYR A 23 6.59 3.46 -16.09
CA TYR A 23 6.32 2.91 -14.76
C TYR A 23 7.26 1.77 -14.40
N LYS A 24 7.63 0.93 -15.38
CA LYS A 24 8.59 -0.15 -15.17
C LYS A 24 9.93 0.42 -14.68
N ASP A 25 10.45 1.43 -15.36
CA ASP A 25 11.76 2.01 -15.10
C ASP A 25 11.81 2.74 -13.75
N LEU A 26 10.66 3.23 -13.24
CA LEU A 26 10.55 3.81 -11.91
C LEU A 26 10.57 2.76 -10.79
N PHE A 27 9.89 1.64 -10.97
CA PHE A 27 9.61 0.68 -9.89
C PHE A 27 10.39 -0.63 -9.99
N TYR A 28 11.24 -0.78 -11.01
CA TYR A 28 12.10 -1.95 -11.19
C TYR A 28 13.54 -1.52 -11.48
N ASN A 29 14.49 -2.16 -10.81
CA ASN A 29 15.91 -1.92 -11.06
C ASN A 29 16.42 -2.65 -12.31
N SER A 30 17.70 -2.49 -12.64
CA SER A 30 18.35 -3.15 -13.78
C SER A 30 18.28 -4.68 -13.74
N ASN A 31 18.10 -5.28 -12.57
CA ASN A 31 17.94 -6.72 -12.36
C ASN A 31 16.47 -7.16 -12.44
N ASN A 32 15.55 -6.28 -12.84
CA ASN A 32 14.10 -6.47 -12.86
C ASN A 32 13.51 -6.85 -11.48
N LEU A 33 14.14 -6.41 -10.40
CA LEU A 33 13.58 -6.54 -9.04
C LEU A 33 12.75 -5.30 -8.72
N LYS A 34 11.58 -5.52 -8.10
CA LYS A 34 10.70 -4.44 -7.65
C LYS A 34 11.40 -3.64 -6.55
N ILE A 35 11.34 -2.32 -6.64
CA ILE A 35 11.94 -1.37 -5.69
C ILE A 35 10.94 -0.26 -5.36
N VAL A 36 11.20 0.51 -4.30
CA VAL A 36 10.54 1.79 -4.06
C VAL A 36 11.46 2.91 -4.55
N PRO A 37 11.04 3.73 -5.53
CA PRO A 37 11.89 4.81 -6.02
C PRO A 37 12.09 5.89 -4.95
N SER A 38 13.26 6.53 -4.96
CA SER A 38 13.62 7.57 -3.98
C SER A 38 12.67 8.77 -4.00
N ASN A 39 12.03 9.05 -5.13
CA ASN A 39 11.05 10.12 -5.31
C ASN A 39 9.60 9.68 -5.01
N ILE A 40 9.37 8.54 -4.35
CA ILE A 40 8.01 8.04 -4.05
C ILE A 40 7.15 9.05 -3.29
N LYS A 41 7.77 9.94 -2.48
CA LYS A 41 7.09 11.06 -1.82
C LYS A 41 6.33 11.98 -2.78
N ILE A 42 6.84 12.13 -4.00
CA ILE A 42 6.24 12.97 -5.04
C ILE A 42 5.22 12.15 -5.86
N LEU A 43 5.49 10.86 -6.07
CA LEU A 43 4.66 9.99 -6.90
C LEU A 43 3.39 9.49 -6.20
N LEU A 44 3.46 9.23 -4.90
CA LEU A 44 2.34 8.65 -4.14
C LEU A 44 1.29 9.72 -3.82
N SER A 45 0.24 9.76 -4.63
CA SER A 45 -0.94 10.61 -4.40
C SER A 45 -1.92 9.97 -3.42
N PRO A 46 -2.85 10.75 -2.82
CA PRO A 46 -3.90 10.19 -1.96
C PRO A 46 -4.76 9.14 -2.65
N ARG A 47 -4.99 9.32 -3.97
CA ARG A 47 -5.66 8.32 -4.81
C ARG A 47 -4.81 7.05 -4.96
N GLY A 48 -3.49 7.18 -5.10
CA GLY A 48 -2.55 6.05 -5.09
C GLY A 48 -2.60 5.26 -3.78
N LEU A 49 -2.64 5.95 -2.63
CA LEU A 49 -2.85 5.32 -1.33
C LEU A 49 -4.18 4.56 -1.27
N ALA A 50 -5.27 5.11 -1.82
CA ALA A 50 -6.55 4.42 -1.88
C ALA A 50 -6.46 3.08 -2.65
N TYR A 51 -5.81 3.07 -3.82
CA TYR A 51 -5.55 1.84 -4.57
C TYR A 51 -4.70 0.85 -3.78
N TRP A 52 -3.66 1.33 -3.11
CA TRP A 52 -2.81 0.47 -2.30
C TRP A 52 -3.56 -0.18 -1.13
N ILE A 53 -4.41 0.58 -0.42
CA ILE A 53 -5.26 0.04 0.65
C ILE A 53 -6.25 -1.01 0.11
N MET A 54 -6.84 -0.79 -1.06
CA MET A 54 -7.77 -1.76 -1.64
C MET A 54 -7.10 -3.10 -1.91
N VAL A 55 -5.89 -3.08 -2.45
CA VAL A 55 -5.16 -4.29 -2.84
C VAL A 55 -4.52 -4.94 -1.61
N ASP A 56 -3.63 -4.24 -0.92
CA ASP A 56 -2.77 -4.81 0.12
C ASP A 56 -3.13 -4.37 1.55
N GLY A 57 -4.15 -3.51 1.70
CA GLY A 57 -4.63 -3.07 2.99
C GLY A 57 -5.46 -4.13 3.71
N SER A 58 -5.31 -4.19 5.03
CA SER A 58 -6.12 -5.02 5.93
C SER A 58 -6.41 -4.27 7.21
N LEU A 59 -7.68 -4.17 7.60
CA LEU A 59 -8.07 -3.60 8.89
C LEU A 59 -7.49 -4.43 10.03
N GLN A 60 -6.97 -3.75 11.04
CA GLN A 60 -6.50 -4.37 12.27
C GLN A 60 -6.98 -3.53 13.45
N ASN A 61 -7.92 -4.08 14.23
CA ASN A 61 -8.65 -3.34 15.24
C ASN A 61 -9.24 -2.05 14.64
N LYS A 62 -8.75 -0.89 15.09
CA LYS A 62 -9.18 0.43 14.63
C LYS A 62 -8.14 1.13 13.74
N GLY A 63 -7.03 0.46 13.43
CA GLY A 63 -6.02 0.92 12.50
C GLY A 63 -6.02 0.11 11.20
N LEU A 64 -4.97 0.33 10.39
CA LEU A 64 -4.83 -0.26 9.08
C LEU A 64 -3.41 -0.79 8.86
N HIS A 65 -3.30 -2.07 8.51
CA HIS A 65 -2.04 -2.61 7.97
C HIS A 65 -2.00 -2.45 6.46
N LEU A 66 -0.83 -2.07 5.95
CA LEU A 66 -0.43 -2.20 4.55
C LEU A 66 0.62 -3.31 4.47
N ASN A 67 0.30 -4.38 3.76
CA ASN A 67 1.22 -5.49 3.58
C ASN A 67 2.34 -5.11 2.58
N THR A 68 3.61 -5.27 2.99
CA THR A 68 4.79 -4.83 2.21
C THR A 68 5.82 -5.94 1.99
N TYR A 69 5.38 -7.21 2.00
CA TYR A 69 6.26 -8.38 2.01
C TYR A 69 7.24 -8.52 0.83
N GLY A 70 7.02 -7.80 -0.25
CA GLY A 70 7.88 -7.82 -1.44
C GLY A 70 8.94 -6.72 -1.49
N PHE A 71 9.11 -5.96 -0.40
CA PHE A 71 10.02 -4.82 -0.32
C PHE A 71 11.11 -5.03 0.72
N THR A 72 12.24 -4.35 0.53
CA THR A 72 13.34 -4.36 1.49
C THR A 72 12.99 -3.50 2.73
N PRO A 73 13.65 -3.69 3.88
CA PRO A 73 13.44 -2.83 5.05
C PRO A 73 13.66 -1.33 4.75
N GLN A 74 14.61 -1.00 3.88
CA GLN A 74 14.89 0.36 3.43
C GLN A 74 13.72 0.93 2.62
N ASP A 75 13.19 0.16 1.68
CA ASP A 75 11.99 0.52 0.90
C ASP A 75 10.78 0.74 1.83
N ILE A 76 10.59 -0.15 2.81
CA ILE A 76 9.49 -0.07 3.79
C ILE A 76 9.63 1.18 4.65
N PHE A 77 10.84 1.51 5.10
CA PHE A 77 11.11 2.74 5.83
C PHE A 77 10.81 4.00 4.99
N LEU A 78 11.19 3.99 3.70
CA LEU A 78 10.90 5.08 2.77
C LEU A 78 9.39 5.25 2.54
N LEU A 79 8.66 4.15 2.36
CA LEU A 79 7.20 4.16 2.26
C LEU A 79 6.55 4.67 3.55
N LYS A 80 7.00 4.18 4.71
CA LYS A 80 6.50 4.60 6.02
C LYS A 80 6.68 6.11 6.21
N THR A 81 7.89 6.62 5.95
CA THR A 81 8.19 8.07 6.04
C THR A 81 7.37 8.90 5.05
N THR A 82 7.13 8.36 3.85
CA THR A 82 6.26 9.01 2.85
C THR A 82 4.82 9.13 3.33
N LEU A 83 4.28 8.07 3.95
CA LEU A 83 2.94 8.08 4.52
C LEU A 83 2.82 9.09 5.66
N GLU A 84 3.77 9.09 6.60
CA GLU A 84 3.78 10.03 7.74
C GLU A 84 3.69 11.49 7.30
N ASN A 85 4.26 11.81 6.13
CA ASN A 85 4.35 13.17 5.59
C ASN A 85 3.34 13.46 4.47
N MET A 86 2.41 12.56 4.18
CA MET A 86 1.55 12.62 2.99
C MET A 86 0.59 13.82 2.99
N PHE A 87 0.07 14.19 4.16
CA PHE A 87 -0.94 15.24 4.31
C PHE A 87 -0.41 16.47 5.06
N GLY A 88 0.92 16.61 5.11
CA GLY A 88 1.65 17.54 5.96
C GLY A 88 2.67 16.79 6.82
N GLU A 89 3.62 17.53 7.39
CA GLU A 89 4.72 16.96 8.18
C GLU A 89 4.21 16.17 9.39
N ASN A 90 4.58 14.89 9.46
CA ASN A 90 4.21 13.96 10.54
C ASN A 90 2.71 13.93 10.90
N THR A 91 1.84 14.07 9.89
CA THR A 91 0.38 14.10 10.06
C THR A 91 -0.23 12.72 10.22
N LEU A 92 0.36 11.70 9.60
CA LEU A 92 0.01 10.31 9.85
C LEU A 92 1.00 9.70 10.84
N LYS A 93 0.50 8.92 11.79
CA LYS A 93 1.28 8.11 12.72
C LYS A 93 1.38 6.71 12.15
N CYS A 94 2.61 6.27 11.84
CA CYS A 94 2.88 4.97 11.25
C CYS A 94 3.98 4.21 12.01
N THR A 95 3.85 2.89 12.10
CA THR A 95 4.88 2.01 12.67
C THR A 95 5.12 0.80 11.77
N ILE A 96 6.29 0.18 11.86
CA ILE A 96 6.59 -1.07 11.16
C ILE A 96 6.27 -2.22 12.11
N HIS A 97 5.42 -3.14 11.67
CA HIS A 97 5.03 -4.33 12.43
C HIS A 97 5.54 -5.59 11.73
N ASN A 98 6.00 -6.55 12.51
CA ASN A 98 6.44 -7.85 12.01
C ASN A 98 5.26 -8.81 11.83
N HIS A 99 5.31 -9.60 10.78
CA HIS A 99 4.40 -10.71 10.54
C HIS A 99 5.17 -11.91 9.97
N GLN A 100 4.57 -13.10 10.02
CA GLN A 100 5.16 -14.34 9.52
C GLN A 100 5.61 -14.28 8.05
N LYS A 101 5.00 -13.39 7.25
CA LYS A 101 5.31 -13.20 5.82
C LYS A 101 6.31 -12.07 5.55
N GLY A 102 6.72 -11.32 6.56
CA GLY A 102 7.57 -10.14 6.44
C GLY A 102 6.97 -8.92 7.15
N GLU A 103 7.65 -7.78 6.98
CA GLU A 103 7.27 -6.51 7.58
C GLU A 103 6.05 -5.89 6.90
N ARG A 104 5.30 -5.11 7.68
CA ARG A 104 4.09 -4.38 7.29
C ARG A 104 4.15 -2.96 7.85
N ILE A 105 3.48 -2.02 7.20
CA ILE A 105 3.26 -0.70 7.79
C ILE A 105 1.90 -0.70 8.49
N TYR A 106 1.85 -0.24 9.73
CA TYR A 106 0.63 0.00 10.49
C TYR A 106 0.36 1.50 10.58
N ILE A 107 -0.80 1.93 10.08
CA ILE A 107 -1.35 3.26 10.27
C ILE A 107 -2.23 3.21 11.49
N TRP A 108 -1.93 4.05 12.47
CA TRP A 108 -2.62 4.03 13.76
C TRP A 108 -4.04 4.61 13.68
N GLU A 109 -4.88 4.22 14.65
CA GLU A 109 -6.27 4.68 14.78
C GLU A 109 -6.39 6.21 14.75
N GLU A 110 -5.49 6.92 15.44
CA GLU A 110 -5.56 8.39 15.55
C GLU A 110 -5.40 9.07 14.18
N SER A 111 -4.82 8.37 13.20
CA SER A 111 -4.63 8.85 11.84
C SER A 111 -5.73 8.41 10.88
N MET A 112 -6.60 7.47 11.27
CA MET A 112 -7.60 6.89 10.38
C MET A 112 -8.68 7.88 9.97
N GLU A 113 -9.04 8.84 10.81
CA GLU A 113 -10.02 9.88 10.44
C GLU A 113 -9.51 10.75 9.27
N LEU A 114 -8.22 11.11 9.27
CA LEU A 114 -7.62 11.86 8.17
C LEU A 114 -7.54 11.04 6.89
N VAL A 115 -7.19 9.75 7.01
CA VAL A 115 -7.15 8.81 5.88
C VAL A 115 -8.55 8.63 5.27
N LYS A 116 -9.58 8.43 6.11
CA LYS A 116 -10.99 8.30 5.68
C LYS A 116 -11.50 9.56 4.99
N LYS A 117 -11.23 10.74 5.55
CA LYS A 117 -11.69 12.02 5.00
C LYS A 117 -11.11 12.27 3.61
N THR A 118 -9.87 11.87 3.37
CA THR A 118 -9.16 12.17 2.13
C THR A 118 -9.40 11.13 1.04
N ILE A 119 -9.65 9.87 1.43
CA ILE A 119 -9.95 8.79 0.51
C ILE A 119 -11.47 8.70 0.32
N SER A 120 -11.97 9.19 -0.81
CA SER A 120 -13.40 9.14 -1.17
C SER A 120 -14.00 7.75 -0.90
N LEU A 121 -15.09 7.72 -0.13
CA LEU A 121 -15.85 6.52 0.26
C LEU A 121 -16.24 5.62 -0.93
N SER A 122 -16.35 6.17 -2.14
CA SER A 122 -16.73 5.41 -3.33
C SER A 122 -15.66 4.44 -3.84
N LEU A 123 -14.41 4.55 -3.36
CA LEU A 123 -13.33 3.69 -3.82
C LEU A 123 -13.13 2.46 -2.92
N CYS A 124 -13.23 2.57 -1.59
CA CYS A 124 -12.64 1.56 -0.71
C CYS A 124 -13.64 0.90 0.25
N ILE A 125 -14.23 -0.22 -0.17
CA ILE A 125 -15.15 -1.05 0.66
C ILE A 125 -14.48 -1.49 1.97
N LYS A 126 -13.15 -1.68 1.97
CA LYS A 126 -12.39 -2.10 3.16
C LYS A 126 -12.38 -1.06 4.28
N ILE A 127 -12.50 0.25 3.99
CA ILE A 127 -12.45 1.31 5.01
C ILE A 127 -13.87 1.70 5.49
N CYS A 128 -14.89 1.50 4.65
CA CYS A 128 -16.27 1.92 4.93
C CYS A 128 -16.94 1.23 6.13
N ASN A 129 -16.36 0.16 6.68
CA ASN A 129 -16.95 -0.63 7.78
C ASN A 129 -16.31 -0.36 9.17
N ILE A 130 -15.44 0.65 9.31
CA ILE A 130 -14.89 1.04 10.61
C ILE A 130 -15.93 1.91 11.33
N LYS A 131 -16.68 1.29 12.25
CA LYS A 131 -17.56 2.00 13.20
C LYS A 131 -16.76 2.74 14.27
#